data_AF-A0A7Z0BRG1-F1
#
_entry.id   AF-A0A7Z0BRG1-F1
#
_cell.length_a   1.000
_cell.length_b   1.000
_cell.length_c   1.000
_cell.angle_alpha   90.00
_cell.angle_beta   90.00
_cell.angle_gamma   90.00
#
_symmetry.space_group_name_H-M   'P 1'
#
loop_
_entity.id
_entity.type
_entity.pdbx_description
1 polymer ?
#
loop_
_entity_poly.entity_id
_entity_poly.type
_entity_poly.pdbx_seq_one_letter_code
_entity_poly.pdbx_strand_id
1 'polypeptide(L)'
;MKKTLLFAAVASLSAAGFTSPALADNHGNNAKSPEIVERNSRGQATKVRIEGKVYDVCMGDDKDGCINPRAAGLKWGNRPLDHWPGKPSSEM
;
A
#
# COMPACT_ATOMS: atom_id res chain seq x y z
N MET A 1 28.32 48.38 41.17
CA MET A 1 29.20 47.21 40.99
C MET A 1 28.36 46.04 40.48
N LYS A 2 28.80 45.44 39.37
CA LYS A 2 28.14 44.31 38.69
C LYS A 2 27.99 43.10 39.62
N LYS A 3 26.87 42.38 39.52
CA LYS A 3 26.81 40.91 39.57
C LYS A 3 25.45 40.42 39.06
N THR A 4 25.41 40.25 37.75
CA THR A 4 24.43 39.42 37.04
C THR A 4 24.67 37.97 37.43
N LEU A 5 23.67 37.29 38.00
CA LEU A 5 23.67 35.84 38.15
C LEU A 5 22.46 35.30 37.38
N LEU A 6 22.77 34.85 36.16
CA LEU A 6 21.91 34.04 35.31
C LEU A 6 21.83 32.64 35.93
N PHE A 7 20.65 32.26 36.41
CA PHE A 7 20.32 30.86 36.70
C PHE A 7 19.46 30.33 35.56
N ALA A 8 20.10 29.75 34.55
CA ALA A 8 19.44 28.94 33.53
C ALA A 8 19.33 27.51 34.07
N ALA A 9 18.19 27.15 34.64
CA ALA A 9 17.83 25.74 34.84
C ALA A 9 17.10 25.27 33.58
N VAL A 10 17.83 24.54 32.74
CA VAL A 10 17.36 23.88 31.52
C VAL A 10 16.18 22.98 31.87
N ALA A 11 14.99 23.32 31.39
CA ALA A 11 13.85 22.42 31.39
C ALA A 11 14.14 21.32 30.36
N SER A 12 14.62 20.17 30.84
CA SER A 12 14.79 18.95 30.06
C SER A 12 13.41 18.43 29.65
N LEU A 13 12.80 18.99 28.60
CA LEU A 13 11.72 18.34 27.88
C LEU A 13 12.32 17.19 27.07
N SER A 14 12.41 16.01 27.69
CA SER A 14 12.52 14.76 26.95
C SER A 14 11.20 14.56 26.21
N ALA A 15 11.11 15.08 24.99
CA ALA A 15 10.07 14.73 24.04
C ALA A 15 10.22 13.24 23.74
N ALA A 16 9.46 12.40 24.44
CA ALA A 16 9.24 11.02 24.05
C ALA A 16 8.66 11.06 22.63
N GLY A 17 9.49 10.72 21.65
CA GLY A 17 9.08 10.59 20.26
C GLY A 17 7.97 9.56 20.19
N PHE A 18 6.75 10.02 19.95
CA PHE A 18 5.65 9.14 19.59
C PHE A 18 5.98 8.52 18.23
N THR A 19 6.56 7.32 18.23
CA THR A 19 6.61 6.51 17.02
C THR A 19 5.20 6.04 16.76
N SER A 20 4.45 6.77 15.93
CA SER A 20 3.15 6.31 15.47
C SER A 20 3.32 4.91 14.86
N PRO A 21 2.59 3.90 15.34
CA PRO A 21 2.60 2.61 14.67
C PRO A 21 2.06 2.81 13.26
N ALA A 22 2.77 2.28 12.26
CA ALA A 22 2.20 2.11 10.93
C ALA A 22 1.06 1.10 11.06
N LEU A 23 -0.19 1.57 10.97
CA LEU A 23 -1.34 0.69 10.87
C LEU A 23 -1.28 0.00 9.50
N ALA A 24 -0.95 -1.29 9.50
CA ALA A 24 -1.18 -2.13 8.34
C ALA A 24 -2.70 -2.22 8.12
N ASP A 25 -3.17 -1.65 7.01
CA ASP A 25 -4.56 -1.74 6.60
C ASP A 25 -4.86 -3.21 6.31
N ASN A 26 -5.62 -3.85 7.20
CA ASN A 26 -6.10 -5.21 7.01
C ASN A 26 -7.24 -5.12 6.01
N HIS A 27 -6.91 -5.05 4.72
CA HIS A 27 -7.87 -5.22 3.64
C HIS A 27 -8.48 -6.62 3.76
N GLY A 28 -9.57 -6.72 4.53
CA GLY A 28 -10.30 -7.96 4.75
C GLY A 28 -10.65 -8.62 3.41
N ASN A 29 -10.63 -9.95 3.39
CA ASN A 29 -10.73 -10.83 2.23
C ASN A 29 -12.01 -10.71 1.36
N ASN A 30 -12.80 -9.66 1.55
CA ASN A 30 -14.00 -9.36 0.79
C ASN A 30 -13.73 -8.24 -0.22
N ALA A 31 -12.68 -8.39 -1.06
CA ALA A 31 -12.63 -7.63 -2.30
C ALA A 31 -13.92 -7.93 -3.05
N LYS A 32 -14.84 -6.95 -3.07
CA LYS A 32 -16.14 -7.09 -3.71
C LYS A 32 -15.88 -7.55 -5.13
N SER A 33 -16.49 -8.66 -5.54
CA SER A 33 -16.24 -9.21 -6.88
C SER A 33 -16.45 -8.09 -7.92
N PRO A 34 -15.48 -7.88 -8.82
CA PRO A 34 -15.50 -6.74 -9.72
C PRO A 34 -16.67 -6.86 -10.68
N GLU A 35 -17.24 -5.72 -11.06
CA GLU A 35 -18.12 -5.69 -12.22
C GLU A 35 -17.24 -5.73 -13.48
N ILE A 36 -17.48 -6.69 -14.37
CA ILE A 36 -16.69 -6.84 -15.60
C ILE A 36 -17.30 -5.94 -16.67
N VAL A 37 -16.53 -4.95 -17.12
CA VAL A 37 -16.95 -3.97 -18.12
C VAL A 37 -16.60 -4.46 -19.53
N GLU A 38 -15.46 -5.11 -19.69
CA GLU A 38 -14.95 -5.53 -20.99
C GLU A 38 -14.21 -6.88 -20.88
N ARG A 39 -14.33 -7.72 -21.91
CA ARG A 39 -13.59 -8.98 -22.04
C ARG A 39 -12.90 -9.06 -23.40
N ASN A 40 -11.73 -9.71 -23.43
CA ASN A 40 -11.05 -10.04 -24.68
C ASN A 40 -11.65 -11.29 -25.36
N SER A 41 -11.13 -11.62 -26.54
CA SER A 41 -11.50 -12.82 -27.32
C SER A 41 -11.27 -14.15 -26.61
N ARG A 42 -10.44 -14.17 -25.56
CA ARG A 42 -10.18 -15.35 -24.70
C ARG A 42 -11.13 -15.42 -23.50
N GLY A 43 -12.09 -14.49 -23.40
CA GLY A 43 -13.06 -14.41 -22.30
C GLY A 43 -12.50 -13.81 -21.00
N GLN A 44 -11.26 -13.30 -21.00
CA GLN A 44 -10.66 -12.67 -19.81
C GLN A 44 -11.10 -11.21 -19.70
N ALA A 45 -11.36 -10.74 -18.48
CA ALA A 45 -11.72 -9.34 -18.24
C ALA A 45 -10.52 -8.42 -18.53
N THR A 46 -10.71 -7.45 -19.43
CA THR A 46 -9.73 -6.40 -19.77
C THR A 46 -9.99 -5.12 -19.00
N LYS A 47 -11.24 -4.86 -18.62
CA LYS A 47 -11.64 -3.75 -17.75
C LYS A 47 -12.61 -4.18 -16.68
N VAL A 48 -12.41 -3.64 -15.49
CA VAL A 48 -13.25 -3.88 -14.31
C VAL A 48 -13.69 -2.58 -13.70
N ARG A 49 -14.92 -2.55 -13.17
CA ARG A 49 -15.40 -1.46 -12.33
C ARG A 49 -15.33 -1.88 -10.87
N ILE A 50 -14.64 -1.08 -10.08
CA ILE A 50 -14.46 -1.24 -8.63
C ILE A 50 -14.85 0.10 -8.01
N GLU A 51 -15.82 0.08 -7.09
CA GLU A 51 -16.29 1.28 -6.38
C GLU A 51 -16.65 2.46 -7.30
N GLY A 52 -17.25 2.15 -8.46
CA GLY A 52 -17.67 3.15 -9.44
C GLY A 52 -16.57 3.63 -10.40
N LYS A 53 -15.31 3.27 -10.17
CA LYS A 53 -14.18 3.59 -11.06
C LYS A 53 -13.83 2.43 -11.97
N VAL A 54 -13.55 2.73 -13.23
CA VAL A 54 -13.12 1.73 -14.22
C VAL A 54 -11.60 1.67 -14.25
N TYR A 55 -11.07 0.46 -14.17
CA TYR A 55 -9.64 0.17 -14.21
C TYR A 55 -9.34 -0.82 -15.32
N ASP A 56 -8.22 -0.60 -16.02
CA ASP A 56 -7.65 -1.59 -16.93
C ASP A 56 -6.98 -2.71 -16.12
N VAL A 57 -7.21 -3.96 -16.54
CA VAL A 57 -6.64 -5.14 -15.88
C VAL A 57 -5.30 -5.48 -16.52
N CYS A 58 -4.26 -5.72 -15.70
CA CYS A 58 -2.95 -6.10 -16.20
C CYS A 58 -3.01 -7.41 -16.99
N MET A 59 -2.47 -7.38 -18.21
CA MET A 59 -2.43 -8.51 -19.13
C MET A 59 -0.99 -8.84 -19.49
N GLY A 60 -0.71 -10.12 -19.78
CA GLY A 60 0.61 -10.57 -20.25
C GLY A 60 1.76 -10.05 -19.39
N ASP A 61 2.64 -9.27 -20.01
CA ASP A 61 3.83 -8.71 -19.40
C ASP A 61 3.62 -7.32 -18.78
N ASP A 62 2.44 -6.71 -18.93
CA ASP A 62 2.12 -5.43 -18.31
C ASP A 62 2.09 -5.58 -16.78
N LYS A 63 2.83 -4.71 -16.08
CA LYS A 63 2.92 -4.67 -14.62
C LYS A 63 2.50 -3.32 -14.02
N ASP A 64 2.58 -2.26 -14.80
CA ASP A 64 2.36 -0.88 -14.36
C ASP A 64 1.15 -0.25 -15.06
N GLY A 65 0.52 0.73 -14.41
CA GLY A 65 -0.62 1.48 -14.97
C GLY A 65 -1.94 0.72 -15.04
N CYS A 66 -1.99 -0.51 -14.54
CA CYS A 66 -3.16 -1.40 -14.55
C CYS A 66 -3.37 -2.03 -13.17
N ILE A 67 -4.57 -2.54 -12.91
CA ILE A 67 -4.85 -3.29 -11.69
C ILE A 67 -4.47 -4.77 -11.87
N ASN A 68 -3.79 -5.33 -10.87
CA ASN A 68 -3.50 -6.76 -10.87
C ASN A 68 -4.82 -7.56 -10.82
N PRO A 69 -4.99 -8.61 -11.65
CA PRO A 69 -6.23 -9.39 -11.69
C PRO A 69 -6.69 -9.90 -10.31
N ARG A 70 -5.76 -10.32 -9.44
CA ARG A 70 -6.07 -10.77 -8.08
C ARG A 70 -6.56 -9.64 -7.19
N ALA A 71 -5.90 -8.49 -7.26
CA ALA A 71 -6.29 -7.29 -6.51
C ALA A 71 -7.68 -6.80 -6.98
N ALA A 72 -7.99 -6.98 -8.27
CA ALA A 72 -9.30 -6.74 -8.82
C ALA A 72 -10.38 -7.76 -8.38
N GLY A 73 -10.04 -8.82 -7.65
CA GLY A 73 -11.00 -9.87 -7.25
C GLY A 73 -11.27 -10.92 -8.33
N LEU A 74 -10.45 -10.97 -9.39
CA LEU A 74 -10.52 -12.02 -10.41
C LEU A 74 -9.76 -13.28 -9.94
N LYS A 75 -10.19 -14.44 -10.46
CA LYS A 75 -9.65 -15.76 -10.06
C LYS A 75 -8.37 -16.18 -10.82
N TRP A 76 -7.66 -15.24 -11.44
CA TRP A 76 -6.44 -15.49 -12.22
C TRP A 76 -5.37 -14.44 -11.89
N GLY A 77 -4.17 -14.59 -12.46
CA GLY A 77 -3.02 -13.71 -12.18
C GLY A 77 -2.17 -14.14 -10.98
N ASN A 78 -1.18 -13.31 -10.62
CA ASN A 78 -0.17 -13.62 -9.61
C ASN A 78 -0.74 -13.50 -8.18
N ARG A 79 -0.41 -14.45 -7.28
CA ARG A 79 -0.65 -14.25 -5.84
C ARG A 79 0.33 -13.20 -5.32
N PRO A 80 -0.09 -12.39 -4.33
CA PRO A 80 0.87 -11.79 -3.40
C PRO A 80 1.77 -12.90 -2.83
N LEU A 81 3.05 -12.58 -2.61
CA LEU A 81 3.94 -13.47 -1.88
C LEU A 81 3.56 -13.46 -0.40
N ASP A 82 3.49 -14.62 0.23
CA ASP A 82 3.23 -14.72 1.67
C ASP A 82 4.43 -14.26 2.50
N HIS A 83 5.64 -14.36 1.92
CA HIS A 83 6.89 -13.94 2.54
C HIS A 83 7.87 -13.44 1.48
N TRP A 84 8.61 -12.37 1.79
CA TRP A 84 9.70 -11.86 0.95
C TRP A 84 11.02 -12.53 1.33
N PRO A 85 11.62 -13.38 0.48
CA PRO A 85 12.83 -14.14 0.83
C PRO A 85 14.13 -13.31 0.76
N GLY A 86 14.05 -12.06 0.29
CA GLY A 86 15.20 -11.17 0.17
C GLY A 86 15.45 -10.36 1.44
N LYS A 87 16.63 -9.72 1.49
CA LYS A 87 16.90 -8.67 2.49
C LYS A 87 15.98 -7.47 2.24
N PRO A 88 15.62 -6.70 3.28
CA PRO A 88 14.85 -5.47 3.09
C PRO A 88 15.61 -4.53 2.16
N SER A 89 14.88 -3.81 1.30
CA SER A 89 15.47 -2.90 0.30
C SER A 89 16.29 -1.75 0.92
N SER A 90 16.23 -1.55 2.24
CA SER A 90 17.02 -0.59 3.00
C SER A 90 18.43 -1.06 3.35
N GLU A 91 18.72 -2.36 3.22
CA GLU A 91 20.05 -2.93 3.41
C GLU A 91 20.78 -2.95 2.05
N MET A 92 21.26 -1.78 1.62
CA MET A 92 22.25 -1.65 0.52
C MET A 92 23.63 -1.36 1.10
#